data_AF-A0A2C9VJ89-F1
#
_entry.id   AF-A0A2C9VJ89-F1
#
_cell.length_a   1.000
_cell.length_b   1.000
_cell.length_c   1.000
_cell.angle_alpha   90.00
_cell.angle_beta   90.00
_cell.angle_gamma   90.00
#
_symmetry.space_group_name_H-M   'P 1'
#
loop_
_entity.id
_entity.type
_entity.pdbx_description
1 polymer ?
#
loop_
_entity_poly.entity_id
_entity_poly.type
_entity_poly.pdbx_seq_one_letter_code
_entity_poly.pdbx_strand_id
1 'polypeptide(L)'
;MARLAKVKDFEDPEVHHRHLSHLFGLFPGHTITIEKNPDLCKAAENTLYKRGEDGPGWSTTWKIALWAHLHNSEHAYRMVKHLIKLVDEDHEIGFEGGLYSNLFAAHPPFQIDANFGFTAAVAEMLIQSTLNDLYLLPALPHDKWINGSVKGLRARGGLTVNVWWKEGDLNEVCVWKKNGSSLHTLHYRGTSVTATISSGIIYSFNSQLKCVKAWSIPKEGSL
;
A
#
# COMPACT_ATOMS: atom_id res chain seq x y z
N MET A 1 -7.14 22.07 30.11
CA MET A 1 -5.73 21.67 29.95
C MET A 1 -5.43 20.51 30.88
N ALA A 2 -5.90 19.30 30.56
CA ALA A 2 -5.56 18.11 31.33
C ALA A 2 -4.14 17.69 30.97
N ARG A 3 -3.19 17.81 31.92
CA ARG A 3 -1.87 17.22 31.81
C ARG A 3 -2.07 15.71 31.72
N LEU A 4 -1.80 15.11 30.56
CA LEU A 4 -1.48 13.70 30.45
C LEU A 4 -0.34 13.44 31.45
N ALA A 5 -0.63 12.68 32.50
CA ALA A 5 0.39 12.23 33.43
C ALA A 5 1.48 11.53 32.61
N LYS A 6 2.76 11.90 32.85
CA LYS A 6 3.90 11.19 32.27
C LYS A 6 3.82 9.73 32.72
N VAL A 7 3.27 8.88 31.88
CA VAL A 7 3.42 7.43 32.02
C VAL A 7 4.90 7.14 31.89
N LYS A 8 5.46 6.39 32.85
CA LYS A 8 6.87 6.00 32.81
C LYS A 8 7.06 5.14 31.57
N ASP A 9 7.97 5.55 30.70
CA ASP A 9 8.32 4.76 29.52
C ASP A 9 8.86 3.40 29.99
N PHE A 10 8.33 2.33 29.42
CA PHE A 10 8.71 0.97 29.77
C PHE A 10 9.70 0.47 28.72
N GLU A 11 10.79 -0.16 29.16
CA GLU A 11 11.75 -0.78 28.23
C GLU A 11 11.10 -2.02 27.60
N ASP A 12 10.96 -2.02 26.28
CA ASP A 12 10.45 -3.17 25.55
C ASP A 12 11.48 -4.31 25.65
N PRO A 13 11.12 -5.49 26.19
CA PRO A 13 12.05 -6.61 26.33
C PRO A 13 12.57 -7.12 24.98
N GLU A 14 11.84 -6.88 23.89
CA GLU A 14 12.25 -7.25 22.54
C GLU A 14 11.89 -6.12 21.56
N VAL A 15 12.68 -5.04 21.62
CA VAL A 15 12.49 -3.83 20.79
C VAL A 15 12.35 -4.16 19.30
N HIS A 16 13.06 -5.18 18.81
CA HIS A 16 13.09 -5.59 17.39
C HIS A 16 12.19 -6.79 17.08
N HIS A 17 11.20 -7.09 17.94
CA HIS A 17 10.33 -8.24 17.72
C HIS A 17 9.63 -8.19 16.35
N ARG A 18 9.66 -9.31 15.64
CA ARG A 18 9.10 -9.46 14.28
C ARG A 18 7.60 -9.20 14.16
N HIS A 19 6.82 -9.30 15.23
CA HIS A 19 5.38 -9.00 15.20
C HIS A 19 5.06 -7.54 15.50
N LEU A 20 4.13 -7.00 14.72
CA LEU A 20 3.59 -5.64 14.84
C LEU A 20 2.09 -5.68 15.16
N SER A 21 1.64 -6.64 15.97
CA SER A 21 0.22 -6.96 16.19
C SER A 21 -0.64 -5.77 16.63
N HIS A 22 -0.08 -4.83 17.39
CA HIS A 22 -0.76 -3.61 17.83
C HIS A 22 -0.99 -2.59 16.68
N LEU A 23 -0.36 -2.79 15.52
CA LEU A 23 -0.59 -2.02 14.29
C LEU A 23 -1.62 -2.66 13.36
N PHE A 24 -2.31 -3.73 13.78
CA PHE A 24 -3.39 -4.34 12.98
C PHE A 24 -4.43 -3.31 12.52
N GLY A 25 -4.76 -2.34 13.38
CA GLY A 25 -5.73 -1.29 13.05
C GLY A 25 -5.33 -0.37 11.89
N LEU A 26 -4.03 -0.28 11.59
CA LEU A 26 -3.47 0.45 10.44
C LEU A 26 -3.49 -0.40 9.17
N PHE A 27 -3.06 -1.67 9.27
CA PHE A 27 -3.23 -2.66 8.20
C PHE A 27 -3.12 -4.08 8.76
N PRO A 28 -3.98 -5.04 8.36
CA PRO A 28 -5.05 -4.93 7.35
C PRO A 28 -6.37 -4.35 7.87
N GLY A 29 -6.43 -3.94 9.14
CA GLY A 29 -7.54 -3.17 9.68
C GLY A 29 -7.64 -1.78 9.06
N HIS A 30 -8.68 -1.06 9.43
CA HIS A 30 -9.01 0.26 8.89
C HIS A 30 -9.54 1.22 9.99
N THR A 31 -9.12 0.97 11.23
CA THR A 31 -9.52 1.78 12.40
C THR A 31 -8.55 2.91 12.69
N ILE A 32 -7.33 2.84 12.14
CA ILE A 32 -6.29 3.87 12.21
C ILE A 32 -5.99 4.31 10.77
N THR A 33 -6.29 5.56 10.43
CA THR A 33 -5.95 6.15 9.12
C THR A 33 -5.34 7.53 9.30
N ILE A 34 -4.59 8.02 8.30
CA ILE A 34 -3.93 9.34 8.34
C ILE A 34 -4.96 10.46 8.55
N GLU A 35 -6.13 10.36 7.89
CA GLU A 35 -7.18 11.37 7.93
C GLU A 35 -7.87 11.42 9.29
N LYS A 36 -8.08 10.25 9.92
CA LYS A 36 -8.84 10.14 11.17
C LYS A 36 -7.97 10.23 12.42
N ASN A 37 -6.72 9.76 12.33
CA ASN A 37 -5.85 9.52 13.48
C ASN A 37 -4.39 9.93 13.21
N PRO A 38 -4.11 11.19 12.81
CA PRO A 38 -2.76 11.61 12.43
C PRO A 38 -1.73 11.41 13.56
N ASP A 39 -2.10 11.67 14.82
CA ASP A 39 -1.21 11.46 15.97
C ASP A 39 -0.89 9.97 16.20
N LEU A 40 -1.86 9.06 15.99
CA LEU A 40 -1.63 7.62 16.08
C LEU A 40 -0.79 7.11 14.90
N CYS A 41 -0.98 7.64 13.69
CA CYS A 41 -0.13 7.33 12.54
C CYS A 41 1.32 7.75 12.79
N LYS A 42 1.55 8.93 13.39
CA LYS A 42 2.89 9.36 13.80
C LYS A 42 3.48 8.45 14.88
N ALA A 43 2.67 7.97 15.82
CA ALA A 43 3.11 6.98 16.81
C ALA A 43 3.43 5.62 16.15
N ALA A 44 2.63 5.18 15.18
CA ALA A 44 2.87 3.95 14.42
C ALA A 44 4.16 4.02 13.59
N GLU A 45 4.44 5.15 12.96
CA GLU A 45 5.72 5.42 12.29
C GLU A 45 6.90 5.28 13.26
N ASN A 46 6.81 5.90 14.44
CA ASN A 46 7.84 5.76 15.48
C ASN A 46 8.00 4.29 15.94
N THR A 47 6.92 3.54 16.04
CA THR A 47 6.96 2.10 16.32
C THR A 47 7.73 1.35 15.23
N LEU A 48 7.47 1.63 13.95
CA LEU A 48 8.17 0.96 12.84
C LEU A 48 9.67 1.27 12.86
N TYR A 49 10.06 2.52 13.13
CA TYR A 49 11.47 2.87 13.33
C TYR A 49 12.10 2.11 14.49
N LYS A 50 11.42 2.03 15.64
CA LYS A 50 11.91 1.27 16.82
C LYS A 50 12.06 -0.21 16.52
N ARG A 51 11.06 -0.81 15.87
CA ARG A 51 11.04 -2.23 15.50
C ARG A 51 12.11 -2.59 14.47
N GLY A 52 12.52 -1.63 13.65
CA GLY A 52 13.57 -1.80 12.66
C GLY A 52 13.10 -2.59 11.44
N GLU A 53 14.04 -2.88 10.55
CA GLU A 53 13.75 -3.45 9.23
C GLU A 53 13.75 -4.98 9.24
N ASP A 54 14.59 -5.59 10.07
CA ASP A 54 14.82 -7.04 10.09
C ASP A 54 13.60 -7.86 10.51
N GLY A 55 13.50 -9.07 9.97
CA GLY A 55 12.44 -10.01 10.28
C GLY A 55 12.19 -11.01 9.14
N PRO A 56 11.48 -12.11 9.42
CA PRO A 56 11.14 -13.11 8.41
C PRO A 56 10.35 -12.48 7.26
N GLY A 57 10.27 -13.18 6.12
CA GLY A 57 9.60 -12.67 4.92
C GLY A 57 8.23 -12.03 5.19
N TRP A 58 7.34 -12.68 5.95
CA TRP A 58 6.03 -12.10 6.29
C TRP A 58 6.12 -10.78 7.06
N SER A 59 7.10 -10.63 7.96
CA SER A 59 7.26 -9.43 8.78
C SER A 59 7.73 -8.27 7.91
N THR A 60 8.74 -8.52 7.09
CA THR A 60 9.26 -7.58 6.09
C THR A 60 8.15 -7.12 5.15
N THR A 61 7.36 -8.06 4.62
CA THR A 61 6.23 -7.76 3.75
C THR A 61 5.12 -6.98 4.44
N TRP A 62 4.78 -7.30 5.69
CA TRP A 62 3.79 -6.55 6.45
C TRP A 62 4.27 -5.11 6.71
N LYS A 63 5.56 -4.91 6.98
CA LYS A 63 6.16 -3.58 7.10
C LYS A 63 6.07 -2.78 5.78
N ILE A 64 6.19 -3.40 4.60
CA ILE A 64 5.95 -2.71 3.31
C ILE A 64 4.53 -2.11 3.30
N ALA A 65 3.52 -2.93 3.63
CA ALA A 65 2.13 -2.47 3.64
C ALA A 65 1.87 -1.40 4.71
N LEU A 66 2.41 -1.57 5.92
CA LEU A 66 2.28 -0.57 6.99
C LEU A 66 2.90 0.78 6.60
N TRP A 67 4.10 0.78 5.99
CA TRP A 67 4.70 2.00 5.45
C TRP A 67 3.89 2.61 4.30
N ALA A 68 3.29 1.77 3.45
CA ALA A 68 2.38 2.23 2.40
C ALA A 68 1.14 2.93 2.98
N HIS A 69 0.55 2.40 4.05
CA HIS A 69 -0.59 3.02 4.76
C HIS A 69 -0.23 4.26 5.58
N LEU A 70 1.07 4.52 5.78
CA LEU A 70 1.59 5.78 6.31
C LEU A 70 2.01 6.76 5.20
N HIS A 71 1.77 6.42 3.93
CA HIS A 71 2.17 7.19 2.75
C HIS A 71 3.69 7.48 2.70
N ASN A 72 4.50 6.62 3.33
CA ASN A 72 5.97 6.75 3.36
C ASN A 72 6.58 5.85 2.28
N SER A 73 6.66 6.39 1.06
CA SER A 73 7.13 5.64 -0.12
C SER A 73 8.60 5.21 -0.01
N GLU A 74 9.45 6.02 0.64
CA GLU A 74 10.86 5.72 0.82
C GLU A 74 11.05 4.44 1.64
N HIS A 75 10.40 4.36 2.81
CA HIS A 75 10.52 3.19 3.68
C HIS A 75 9.79 1.97 3.12
N ALA A 76 8.63 2.15 2.47
CA ALA A 76 7.96 1.05 1.77
C ALA A 76 8.88 0.43 0.71
N TYR A 77 9.53 1.25 -0.13
CA TYR A 77 10.48 0.77 -1.13
C TYR A 77 11.75 0.17 -0.51
N ARG A 78 12.23 0.72 0.60
CA ARG A 78 13.37 0.14 1.32
C ARG A 78 13.05 -1.28 1.79
N MET A 79 11.86 -1.52 2.33
CA MET A 79 11.40 -2.85 2.73
C MET A 79 11.18 -3.79 1.53
N VAL A 80 10.73 -3.27 0.37
CA VAL A 80 10.70 -4.04 -0.89
C VAL A 80 12.09 -4.59 -1.23
N LYS A 81 13.12 -3.74 -1.19
CA LYS A 81 14.51 -4.18 -1.42
C LYS A 81 15.00 -5.13 -0.32
N HIS A 82 14.58 -4.91 0.93
CA HIS A 82 14.94 -5.76 2.05
C HIS A 82 14.42 -7.20 1.87
N LEU A 83 13.19 -7.37 1.34
CA LEU A 83 12.65 -8.68 1.01
C LEU A 83 13.43 -9.36 -0.12
N ILE A 84 13.85 -8.59 -1.14
CA ILE A 84 14.58 -9.10 -2.32
C ILE A 84 16.07 -9.24 -1.98
N LYS A 85 16.37 -10.05 -0.97
CA LYS A 85 17.71 -10.53 -0.61
C LYS A 85 17.75 -12.04 -0.79
N LEU A 86 18.80 -12.54 -1.44
CA LEU A 86 18.98 -13.98 -1.63
C LEU A 86 19.28 -14.64 -0.29
N VAL A 87 18.50 -15.67 0.05
CA VAL A 87 18.77 -16.55 1.20
C VAL A 87 19.62 -17.72 0.73
N ASP A 88 20.72 -17.96 1.44
CA ASP A 88 21.57 -19.14 1.27
C ASP A 88 20.95 -20.32 2.02
N GLU A 89 20.52 -21.36 1.28
CA GLU A 89 19.89 -22.57 1.82
C GLU A 89 20.85 -23.37 2.71
N ASP A 90 22.16 -23.25 2.49
CA ASP A 90 23.18 -23.95 3.28
C ASP A 90 23.53 -23.20 4.58
N HIS A 91 23.19 -21.91 4.67
CA HIS A 91 23.57 -21.01 5.78
C HIS A 91 22.40 -20.12 6.24
N GLU A 92 21.24 -20.73 6.47
CA GLU A 92 20.06 -20.01 6.92
C GLU A 92 20.24 -19.34 8.29
N ILE A 93 19.93 -18.06 8.37
CA ILE A 93 19.85 -17.31 9.64
C ILE A 93 18.38 -17.17 10.01
N GLY A 94 18.00 -17.70 11.18
CA GLY A 94 16.63 -17.66 11.67
C GLY A 94 16.07 -16.24 11.74
N PHE A 95 14.86 -16.04 11.20
CA PHE A 95 14.14 -14.76 11.19
C PHE A 95 14.76 -13.64 10.35
N GLU A 96 15.80 -13.89 9.53
CA GLU A 96 16.34 -12.83 8.64
C GLU A 96 15.44 -12.58 7.43
N GLY A 97 14.70 -13.59 6.98
CA GLY A 97 13.83 -13.51 5.82
C GLY A 97 14.61 -13.35 4.50
N GLY A 98 13.86 -13.06 3.44
CA GLY A 98 14.41 -12.93 2.08
C GLY A 98 13.70 -13.84 1.09
N LEU A 99 14.34 -14.06 -0.06
CA LEU A 99 13.87 -14.97 -1.11
C LEU A 99 14.95 -16.00 -1.42
N TYR A 100 14.55 -17.26 -1.60
CA TYR A 100 15.41 -18.27 -2.20
C TYR A 100 15.60 -18.02 -3.70
N SER A 101 16.49 -18.80 -4.33
CA SER A 101 16.82 -18.71 -5.75
C SER A 101 15.60 -18.91 -6.69
N ASN A 102 14.59 -19.66 -6.22
CA ASN A 102 13.33 -19.90 -6.91
C ASN A 102 12.23 -18.84 -6.62
N LEU A 103 12.59 -17.74 -5.93
CA LEU A 103 11.72 -16.65 -5.48
C LEU A 103 10.68 -17.03 -4.41
N PHE A 104 10.78 -18.22 -3.80
CA PHE A 104 10.01 -18.51 -2.60
C PHE A 104 10.55 -17.72 -1.43
N ALA A 105 9.63 -17.18 -0.63
CA ALA A 105 10.01 -16.39 0.53
C ALA A 105 10.46 -17.28 1.69
N ALA A 106 11.46 -16.79 2.40
CA ALA A 106 12.00 -17.45 3.57
C ALA A 106 11.44 -16.84 4.85
N HIS A 107 11.11 -17.71 5.80
CA HIS A 107 11.06 -17.33 7.20
C HIS A 107 12.48 -17.18 7.79
N PRO A 108 13.48 -18.04 7.48
CA PRO A 108 13.48 -19.42 6.94
C PRO A 108 12.89 -20.50 7.89
N PRO A 109 12.48 -21.69 7.39
CA PRO A 109 12.56 -22.14 5.99
C PRO A 109 11.47 -21.49 5.13
N PHE A 110 11.18 -22.03 3.93
CA PHE A 110 10.10 -21.54 3.06
C PHE A 110 8.77 -21.29 3.80
N GLN A 111 8.24 -20.08 3.64
CA GLN A 111 6.85 -19.74 3.95
C GLN A 111 6.24 -18.85 2.87
N ILE A 112 5.04 -19.22 2.41
CA ILE A 112 4.39 -18.59 1.25
C ILE A 112 3.72 -17.24 1.56
N ASP A 113 3.57 -16.91 2.85
CA ASP A 113 2.91 -15.70 3.33
C ASP A 113 3.47 -14.42 2.71
N ALA A 114 4.79 -14.29 2.64
CA ALA A 114 5.44 -13.10 2.09
C ALA A 114 5.25 -12.99 0.58
N ASN A 115 5.17 -14.10 -0.16
CA ASN A 115 4.91 -14.07 -1.61
C ASN A 115 3.53 -13.45 -1.89
N PHE A 116 2.49 -13.87 -1.16
CA PHE A 116 1.15 -13.30 -1.31
C PHE A 116 1.06 -11.88 -0.75
N GLY A 117 1.62 -11.67 0.44
CA GLY A 117 1.62 -10.37 1.08
C GLY A 117 2.38 -9.32 0.25
N PHE A 118 3.46 -9.70 -0.46
CA PHE A 118 4.24 -8.77 -1.28
C PHE A 118 3.39 -8.23 -2.43
N THR A 119 2.62 -9.11 -3.07
CA THR A 119 1.66 -8.73 -4.11
C THR A 119 0.63 -7.74 -3.57
N ALA A 120 0.09 -7.99 -2.37
CA ALA A 120 -0.84 -7.07 -1.72
C ALA A 120 -0.17 -5.74 -1.35
N ALA A 121 1.04 -5.76 -0.79
CA ALA A 121 1.76 -4.57 -0.35
C ALA A 121 2.11 -3.65 -1.53
N VAL A 122 2.55 -4.21 -2.67
CA VAL A 122 2.77 -3.44 -3.90
C VAL A 122 1.45 -2.82 -4.41
N ALA A 123 0.34 -3.54 -4.32
CA ALA A 123 -0.97 -2.97 -4.66
C ALA A 123 -1.34 -1.80 -3.73
N GLU A 124 -1.17 -1.94 -2.41
CA GLU A 124 -1.45 -0.87 -1.42
C GLU A 124 -0.48 0.33 -1.54
N MET A 125 0.73 0.15 -2.10
CA MET A 125 1.61 1.28 -2.44
C MET A 125 1.06 2.11 -3.60
N LEU A 126 0.35 1.47 -4.53
CA LEU A 126 -0.14 2.08 -5.78
C LEU A 126 -1.58 2.57 -5.69
N ILE A 127 -2.45 1.84 -4.99
CA ILE A 127 -3.88 2.14 -4.83
C ILE A 127 -4.36 1.72 -3.44
N GLN A 128 -4.97 2.65 -2.71
CA GLN A 128 -5.73 2.36 -1.49
C GLN A 128 -7.19 2.80 -1.68
N SER A 129 -8.13 2.18 -0.96
CA SER A 129 -9.54 2.57 -1.10
C SER A 129 -10.40 2.29 0.13
N THR A 130 -11.42 3.12 0.33
CA THR A 130 -12.57 2.85 1.19
C THR A 130 -13.80 2.57 0.33
N LEU A 131 -14.99 2.42 0.92
CA LEU A 131 -16.22 2.30 0.13
C LEU A 131 -16.44 3.50 -0.82
N ASN A 132 -15.98 4.69 -0.43
CA ASN A 132 -16.23 5.94 -1.16
C ASN A 132 -14.94 6.65 -1.62
N ASP A 133 -13.78 6.34 -1.04
CA ASP A 133 -12.52 7.01 -1.35
C ASP A 133 -11.59 6.12 -2.16
N LEU A 134 -10.88 6.72 -3.12
CA LEU A 134 -9.83 6.09 -3.90
C LEU A 134 -8.56 6.94 -3.82
N TYR A 135 -7.50 6.41 -3.22
CA TYR A 135 -6.21 7.09 -3.09
C TYR A 135 -5.26 6.58 -4.16
N LEU A 136 -4.75 7.51 -4.97
CA LEU A 136 -3.91 7.23 -6.13
C LEU A 136 -2.45 7.40 -5.77
N LEU A 137 -1.63 6.39 -6.06
CA LEU A 137 -0.18 6.38 -5.86
C LEU A 137 0.25 6.83 -4.45
N PRO A 138 -0.43 6.39 -3.36
CA PRO A 138 -0.23 6.95 -2.02
C PRO A 138 1.17 6.76 -1.48
N ALA A 139 1.88 5.71 -1.90
CA ALA A 139 3.27 5.44 -1.52
C ALA A 139 4.14 5.04 -2.73
N LEU A 140 3.92 5.68 -3.89
CA LEU A 140 4.76 5.47 -5.07
C LEU A 140 6.21 5.94 -4.80
N PRO A 141 7.24 5.10 -5.02
CA PRO A 141 8.64 5.51 -4.92
C PRO A 141 9.04 6.37 -6.13
N HIS A 142 8.71 7.66 -6.10
CA HIS A 142 8.75 8.55 -7.27
C HIS A 142 10.12 8.67 -7.97
N ASP A 143 11.22 8.54 -7.22
CA ASP A 143 12.59 8.60 -7.72
C ASP A 143 13.14 7.24 -8.20
N LYS A 144 12.42 6.14 -7.95
CA LYS A 144 12.82 4.78 -8.32
C LYS A 144 11.90 4.16 -9.36
N TRP A 145 10.60 4.40 -9.26
CA TRP A 145 9.57 4.00 -10.22
C TRP A 145 9.14 5.22 -11.03
N ILE A 146 10.08 5.79 -11.79
CA ILE A 146 9.90 7.08 -12.48
C ILE A 146 8.76 6.99 -13.51
N ASN A 147 8.69 5.90 -14.27
CA ASN A 147 7.65 5.71 -15.29
C ASN A 147 7.05 4.32 -15.13
N GLY A 148 5.74 4.20 -15.28
CA GLY A 148 5.09 2.91 -15.19
C GLY A 148 3.58 2.97 -15.31
N SER A 149 2.98 1.80 -15.22
CA SER A 149 1.53 1.65 -15.21
C SER A 149 1.11 0.39 -14.49
N VAL A 150 -0.07 0.42 -13.90
CA VAL A 150 -0.76 -0.75 -13.36
C VAL A 150 -2.18 -0.79 -13.91
N LYS A 151 -2.67 -1.99 -14.26
CA LYS A 151 -4.00 -2.15 -14.85
C LYS A 151 -4.76 -3.26 -14.15
N GLY A 152 -6.06 -3.06 -13.98
CA GLY A 152 -6.99 -4.06 -13.46
C GLY A 152 -7.03 -4.17 -11.94
N LEU A 153 -6.43 -3.23 -11.19
CA LEU A 153 -6.54 -3.24 -9.73
C LEU A 153 -8.00 -3.03 -9.31
N ARG A 154 -8.42 -3.78 -8.30
CA ARG A 154 -9.76 -3.71 -7.73
C ARG A 154 -9.74 -2.77 -6.54
N ALA A 155 -10.70 -1.86 -6.48
CA ALA A 155 -10.91 -0.99 -5.33
C ALA A 155 -12.26 -1.27 -4.68
N ARG A 156 -12.37 -0.95 -3.38
CA ARG A 156 -13.63 -1.05 -2.62
C ARG A 156 -14.71 -0.19 -3.30
N GLY A 157 -15.98 -0.56 -3.10
CA GLY A 157 -17.11 0.01 -3.87
C GLY A 157 -17.25 -0.53 -5.30
N GLY A 158 -16.51 -1.60 -5.64
CA GLY A 158 -16.66 -2.35 -6.88
C GLY A 158 -15.92 -1.76 -8.09
N LEU A 159 -15.00 -0.82 -7.84
CA LEU A 159 -14.22 -0.16 -8.87
C LEU A 159 -13.15 -1.08 -9.45
N THR A 160 -12.83 -0.85 -10.71
CA THR A 160 -11.58 -1.29 -11.33
C THR A 160 -10.81 -0.05 -11.78
N VAL A 161 -9.49 -0.10 -11.58
CA VAL A 161 -8.60 1.04 -11.75
C VAL A 161 -7.41 0.66 -12.61
N ASN A 162 -7.11 1.53 -13.58
CA ASN A 162 -5.83 1.57 -14.27
C ASN A 162 -5.16 2.90 -13.97
N VAL A 163 -3.87 2.89 -13.68
CA VAL A 163 -3.08 4.10 -13.45
C VAL A 163 -1.82 4.07 -14.28
N TRP A 164 -1.47 5.23 -14.83
CA TRP A 164 -0.22 5.49 -15.51
C TRP A 164 0.45 6.68 -14.84
N TRP A 165 1.75 6.59 -14.66
CA TRP A 165 2.56 7.67 -14.12
C TRP A 165 3.82 7.86 -14.97
N LYS A 166 4.30 9.10 -14.99
CA LYS A 166 5.47 9.53 -15.74
C LYS A 166 6.22 10.57 -14.91
N GLU A 167 7.55 10.51 -14.93
CA GLU A 167 8.41 11.42 -14.16
C GLU A 167 8.09 11.43 -12.65
N GLY A 168 7.68 10.26 -12.14
CA GLY A 168 7.25 10.06 -10.77
C GLY A 168 5.84 10.55 -10.48
N ASP A 169 5.14 11.17 -11.43
CA ASP A 169 3.84 11.80 -11.19
C ASP A 169 2.69 11.09 -11.90
N LEU A 170 1.50 11.10 -11.29
CA LEU A 170 0.27 10.65 -11.95
C LEU A 170 0.19 11.31 -13.32
N ASN A 171 0.00 10.50 -14.36
CA ASN A 171 -0.24 10.98 -15.72
C ASN A 171 -1.72 10.83 -16.07
N GLU A 172 -2.26 9.64 -15.84
CA GLU A 172 -3.67 9.32 -16.11
C GLU A 172 -4.15 8.23 -15.15
N VAL A 173 -5.42 8.31 -14.77
CA VAL A 173 -6.15 7.23 -14.11
C VAL A 173 -7.45 6.96 -14.85
N CYS A 174 -7.74 5.69 -15.12
CA CYS A 174 -9.05 5.25 -15.57
C CYS A 174 -9.76 4.51 -14.45
N VAL A 175 -11.00 4.90 -14.16
CA VAL A 175 -11.85 4.28 -13.14
C VAL A 175 -13.18 3.87 -13.77
N TRP A 176 -13.63 2.65 -13.48
CA TRP A 176 -14.94 2.18 -13.91
C TRP A 176 -15.51 1.16 -12.95
N LYS A 177 -16.80 0.85 -13.12
CA LYS A 177 -17.47 -0.26 -12.45
C LYS A 177 -18.40 -1.01 -13.39
N LYS A 178 -18.51 -2.32 -13.17
CA LYS A 178 -19.38 -3.19 -13.98
C LYS A 178 -20.86 -2.99 -13.64
N ASN A 179 -21.17 -2.82 -12.36
CA ASN A 179 -22.55 -2.80 -11.84
C ASN A 179 -22.77 -1.61 -10.90
N GLY A 180 -23.94 -0.97 -11.04
CA GLY A 180 -24.40 0.13 -10.19
C GLY A 180 -23.66 1.44 -10.43
N SER A 181 -24.23 2.54 -9.94
CA SER A 181 -23.60 3.86 -9.95
C SER A 181 -23.38 4.31 -8.52
N SER A 182 -22.22 4.89 -8.22
CA SER A 182 -21.95 5.46 -6.90
C SER A 182 -20.98 6.63 -6.98
N LEU A 183 -21.06 7.48 -5.97
CA LEU A 183 -20.18 8.62 -5.79
C LEU A 183 -18.84 8.13 -5.20
N HIS A 184 -17.73 8.56 -5.80
CA HIS A 184 -16.40 8.30 -5.28
C HIS A 184 -15.56 9.57 -5.24
N THR A 185 -14.74 9.72 -4.21
CA THR A 185 -13.74 10.78 -4.11
C THR A 185 -12.37 10.20 -4.46
N LEU A 186 -11.74 10.72 -5.51
CA LEU A 186 -10.38 10.38 -5.91
C LEU A 186 -9.43 11.36 -5.22
N HIS A 187 -8.37 10.85 -4.62
CA HIS A 187 -7.36 11.61 -3.89
C HIS A 187 -5.98 11.43 -4.51
N TYR A 188 -5.28 12.53 -4.78
CA TYR A 188 -3.90 12.53 -5.27
C TYR A 188 -3.15 13.77 -4.76
N ARG A 189 -2.05 13.58 -4.03
CA ARG A 189 -1.16 14.65 -3.52
C ARG A 189 -1.90 15.86 -2.91
N GLY A 190 -2.86 15.59 -2.03
CA GLY A 190 -3.66 16.61 -1.34
C GLY A 190 -4.76 17.26 -2.20
N THR A 191 -4.87 16.90 -3.47
CA THR A 191 -6.00 17.27 -4.34
C THR A 191 -7.04 16.16 -4.31
N SER A 192 -8.32 16.54 -4.29
CA SER A 192 -9.42 15.58 -4.35
C SER A 192 -10.50 16.02 -5.34
N VAL A 193 -11.08 15.07 -6.06
CA VAL A 193 -12.27 15.29 -6.89
C VAL A 193 -13.32 14.25 -6.56
N THR A 194 -14.58 14.68 -6.43
CA THR A 194 -15.71 13.77 -6.29
C THR A 194 -16.38 13.57 -7.64
N ALA A 195 -16.56 12.32 -8.05
CA ALA A 195 -17.17 11.96 -9.31
C ALA A 195 -18.19 10.82 -9.14
N THR A 196 -19.31 10.90 -9.86
CA THR A 196 -20.23 9.78 -9.99
C THR A 196 -19.69 8.81 -11.03
N ILE A 197 -19.32 7.62 -10.58
CA ILE A 197 -18.86 6.55 -11.47
C ILE A 197 -20.07 5.71 -11.84
N SER A 198 -20.55 5.85 -13.07
CA SER A 198 -21.69 5.09 -13.57
C SER A 198 -21.29 3.71 -14.07
N SER A 199 -22.21 2.76 -13.92
CA SER A 199 -22.08 1.41 -14.45
C SER A 199 -21.78 1.43 -15.96
N GLY A 200 -20.80 0.64 -16.39
CA GLY A 200 -20.55 0.46 -17.82
C GLY A 200 -19.78 1.61 -18.51
N ILE A 201 -19.38 2.65 -17.76
CA ILE A 201 -18.59 3.77 -18.30
C ILE A 201 -17.22 3.82 -17.63
N ILE A 202 -16.18 3.99 -18.46
CA ILE A 202 -14.81 4.27 -18.06
C ILE A 202 -14.63 5.78 -18.05
N TYR A 203 -14.18 6.31 -16.92
CA TYR A 203 -13.83 7.71 -16.73
C TYR A 203 -12.32 7.84 -16.64
N SER A 204 -11.72 8.65 -17.50
CA SER A 204 -10.31 9.02 -17.44
C SER A 204 -10.14 10.38 -16.78
N PHE A 205 -9.23 10.45 -15.80
CA PHE A 205 -8.81 11.68 -15.15
C PHE A 205 -7.32 11.90 -15.37
N ASN A 206 -6.95 13.16 -15.62
CA ASN A 206 -5.55 13.56 -15.75
C ASN A 206 -4.88 13.79 -14.38
N SER A 207 -3.63 14.27 -14.40
CA SER A 207 -2.82 14.54 -13.20
C SER A 207 -3.38 15.61 -12.25
N GLN A 208 -4.30 16.48 -12.72
CA GLN A 208 -5.03 17.44 -11.90
C GLN A 208 -6.40 16.91 -11.46
N LEU A 209 -6.66 15.61 -11.63
CA LEU A 209 -7.94 14.96 -11.36
C LEU A 209 -9.13 15.57 -12.12
N LYS A 210 -8.88 16.17 -13.30
CA LYS A 210 -9.96 16.61 -14.18
C LYS A 210 -10.37 15.45 -15.07
N CYS A 211 -11.68 15.17 -15.14
CA CYS A 211 -12.21 14.19 -16.07
C CYS A 211 -11.99 14.69 -17.50
N VAL A 212 -11.16 14.00 -18.28
CA VAL A 212 -10.80 14.40 -19.65
C VAL A 212 -11.56 13.60 -20.70
N LYS A 213 -12.05 12.40 -20.35
CA LYS A 213 -12.76 11.52 -21.28
C LYS A 213 -13.63 10.53 -20.52
N ALA A 214 -14.80 10.23 -21.08
CA ALA A 214 -15.65 9.15 -20.61
C ALA A 214 -16.14 8.32 -21.81
N TRP A 215 -16.12 6.99 -21.70
CA TRP A 215 -16.56 6.10 -22.78
C TRP A 215 -17.07 4.77 -22.25
N SER A 216 -17.92 4.08 -23.01
CA SER A 216 -18.47 2.79 -22.59
C SER A 216 -17.39 1.72 -22.51
N ILE A 217 -17.50 0.83 -21.51
CA ILE A 217 -16.68 -0.38 -21.44
C ILE A 217 -16.92 -1.19 -22.73
N PRO A 218 -15.87 -1.65 -23.44
CA PRO A 218 -16.04 -2.52 -24.60
C PRO A 218 -16.86 -3.75 -24.24
N LYS A 219 -17.81 -4.13 -25.11
CA LYS A 219 -18.51 -5.41 -24.95
C LYS A 219 -17.48 -6.53 -25.09
N GLU A 220 -17.50 -7.50 -24.18
CA GLU A 220 -16.65 -8.70 -24.26
C GLU A 220 -16.77 -9.30 -25.67
N GLY A 221 -15.64 -9.40 -26.40
CA GLY A 221 -15.58 -9.90 -27.79
C GLY A 221 -15.16 -8.90 -28.88
N SER A 222 -14.59 -7.74 -28.53
CA SER A 222 -14.06 -6.76 -29.50
C SER A 222 -12.56 -6.46 -29.26
N LEU A 223 -11.75 -7.50 -29.36
CA LEU A 223 -10.30 -7.42 -29.56
C LEU A 223 -9.97 -8.08 -30.91
#